data_AF-A0A937PX93-F1
#
_entry.id   AF-A0A937PX93-F1
#
_cell.length_a   1.000
_cell.length_b   1.000
_cell.length_c   1.000
_cell.angle_alpha   90.00
_cell.angle_beta   90.00
_cell.angle_gamma   90.00
#
_symmetry.space_group_name_H-M   'P 1'
#
loop_
_entity.id
_entity.type
_entity.pdbx_description
1 polymer ?
#
loop_
_entity_poly.entity_id
_entity_poly.type
_entity_poly.pdbx_seq_one_letter_code
_entity_poly.pdbx_strand_id
1 'polypeptide(L)'
;MTDQNEAYDKKPKKKPSKFTVVCLTIMMGFSLLGWGVIYAYALVYSVLSPIGQAVGAVFMVMLVHAAVTVPRRLKRPPSRRQRVLVFCGALMAVGLFVAWAYWPDSDQWRPYTFDDELAAIEAKRAVPDEENAALSYEALFTQVEPDVNRPDAIGDRDDPFWNTPWVASEHAELSQWLDMQDKVIAQLMEACRFEECRFAVESQMFASIEPRVSKRNDRLKFCFKMLLACANRDIGEGRIESGSEKYLCALQMGKHCLQQPTVLDFYIGFEMNGSALRAIRRFVVEDESASKDNLDMLAKAIETESKWASDWAAIHAVAKLHAKNLYGTFYEVNERGRSRFTWGIGGALGNNDSSVSTQDGPGKFEKGMGRITLAFFAPWSPETAGTIIDDMYEPLTRAADPNFDWNTLNELERKHSLEKAYLNPTRLVLELAFMEVSDVSRFHRSYMRDVARCRGSRLIIGLRGYKNEHGAWPESLEQIGSVVPAEALVDPINGGAFVYRVTEDGFELYSKGANGVDEDGKRLRPLKEGGPDDVAIWPIRKRCNAKESAEKEKMVQEEADSNDAGAGA
;
A
#
# COMPACT_ATOMS: atom_id res chain seq x y z
N MET A 1 4.94 -45.97 -79.80
CA MET A 1 3.99 -44.83 -79.84
C MET A 1 3.59 -44.56 -78.40
N THR A 2 4.01 -43.49 -77.72
CA THR A 2 4.66 -42.26 -78.18
C THR A 2 5.36 -41.65 -76.96
N ASP A 3 6.67 -41.41 -77.09
CA ASP A 3 7.45 -40.51 -76.25
C ASP A 3 6.91 -39.09 -76.36
N GLN A 4 6.61 -38.43 -75.24
CA GLN A 4 6.52 -36.97 -75.20
C GLN A 4 7.33 -36.43 -74.02
N ASN A 5 8.51 -35.93 -74.39
CA ASN A 5 9.36 -35.05 -73.61
C ASN A 5 8.61 -33.75 -73.23
N GLU A 6 8.33 -33.56 -71.95
CA GLU A 6 8.01 -32.23 -71.39
C GLU A 6 9.30 -31.41 -71.25
N ALA A 7 9.53 -30.54 -72.24
CA ALA A 7 10.55 -29.52 -72.19
C ALA A 7 10.16 -28.42 -71.18
N TYR A 8 10.68 -28.52 -69.95
CA TYR A 8 10.58 -27.46 -68.94
C TYR A 8 11.33 -26.20 -69.41
N ASP A 9 10.57 -25.22 -69.87
CA ASP A 9 11.03 -23.90 -70.29
C ASP A 9 11.64 -23.12 -69.10
N LYS A 10 12.97 -23.06 -69.04
CA LYS A 10 13.71 -22.30 -68.02
C LYS A 10 13.58 -20.81 -68.32
N LYS A 11 12.53 -20.17 -67.78
CA LYS A 11 12.39 -18.71 -67.79
C LYS A 11 13.71 -18.04 -67.35
N PRO A 12 14.24 -17.06 -68.12
CA PRO A 12 15.48 -16.39 -67.78
C PRO A 12 15.30 -15.66 -66.44
N LYS A 13 16.15 -16.01 -65.47
CA LYS A 13 16.19 -15.32 -64.16
C LYS A 13 16.48 -13.84 -64.41
N LYS A 14 15.44 -13.00 -64.32
CA LYS A 14 15.60 -11.53 -64.36
C LYS A 14 16.58 -11.14 -63.26
N LYS A 15 17.73 -10.60 -63.65
CA LYS A 15 18.68 -10.04 -62.69
C LYS A 15 17.97 -8.89 -61.96
N PRO A 16 18.04 -8.82 -60.62
CA PRO A 16 17.46 -7.70 -59.89
C PRO A 16 18.04 -6.40 -60.43
N SER A 17 17.18 -5.40 -60.64
CA SER A 17 17.63 -4.12 -61.18
C SER A 17 18.61 -3.48 -60.19
N LYS A 18 19.55 -2.67 -60.67
CA LYS A 18 20.48 -1.92 -59.81
C LYS A 18 19.73 -1.10 -58.75
N PHE A 19 18.53 -0.63 -59.09
CA PHE A 19 17.64 0.10 -58.21
C PHE A 19 17.16 -0.75 -57.01
N THR A 20 16.74 -1.99 -57.24
CA THR A 20 16.31 -2.91 -56.16
C THR A 20 17.44 -3.18 -55.17
N VAL A 21 18.68 -3.33 -55.64
CA VAL A 21 19.85 -3.55 -54.77
C VAL A 21 20.16 -2.31 -53.92
N VAL A 22 20.05 -1.11 -54.49
CA VAL A 22 20.26 0.15 -53.76
C VAL A 22 19.17 0.36 -52.70
N CYS A 23 17.90 0.17 -53.03
CA CYS A 23 16.80 0.27 -52.05
C CYS A 23 16.94 -0.72 -50.88
N LEU A 24 17.26 -1.98 -51.16
CA LEU A 24 17.51 -2.99 -50.10
C LEU A 24 18.68 -2.60 -49.19
N THR A 25 19.74 -2.03 -49.76
CA THR A 25 20.91 -1.58 -48.99
C THR A 25 20.55 -0.40 -48.08
N ILE A 26 19.77 0.56 -48.58
CA ILE A 26 19.30 1.71 -47.81
C ILE A 26 18.36 1.26 -46.68
N MET A 27 17.38 0.38 -46.98
CA MET A 27 16.46 -0.14 -45.95
C MET A 27 17.19 -0.96 -44.88
N MET A 28 18.16 -1.79 -45.25
CA MET A 28 19.02 -2.47 -44.26
C MET A 28 19.82 -1.46 -43.42
N GLY A 29 20.37 -0.41 -44.03
CA GLY A 29 21.09 0.65 -43.33
C GLY A 29 20.23 1.36 -42.27
N PHE A 30 19.01 1.75 -42.63
CA PHE A 30 18.06 2.36 -41.68
C PHE A 30 17.61 1.39 -40.59
N SER A 31 17.39 0.11 -40.92
CA SER A 31 17.04 -0.91 -39.91
C SER A 31 18.19 -1.16 -38.94
N LEU A 32 19.43 -1.24 -39.44
CA LEU A 32 20.64 -1.37 -38.64
C LEU A 32 20.87 -0.15 -37.74
N LEU A 33 20.64 1.06 -38.26
CA LEU A 33 20.73 2.29 -37.48
C LEU A 33 19.65 2.32 -36.40
N GLY A 34 18.40 1.98 -36.75
CA GLY A 34 17.29 1.92 -35.81
C GLY A 34 17.55 0.91 -34.68
N TRP A 35 17.89 -0.34 -35.01
CA TRP A 35 18.22 -1.36 -34.03
C TRP A 35 19.48 -1.03 -33.24
N GLY A 36 20.50 -0.44 -33.89
CA GLY A 36 21.72 -0.01 -33.23
C GLY A 36 21.50 1.13 -32.25
N VAL A 37 20.61 2.08 -32.57
CA VAL A 37 20.19 3.14 -31.64
C VAL A 37 19.36 2.56 -30.51
N ILE A 38 18.38 1.69 -30.79
CA ILE A 38 17.58 1.02 -29.76
C ILE A 38 18.47 0.21 -28.81
N TYR A 39 19.46 -0.50 -29.35
CA TYR A 39 20.38 -1.32 -28.56
C TYR A 39 21.40 -0.48 -27.79
N ALA A 40 22.03 0.51 -28.44
CA ALA A 40 22.95 1.42 -27.76
C ALA A 40 22.22 2.20 -26.66
N TYR A 41 20.97 2.59 -26.90
CA TYR A 41 20.08 3.16 -25.89
C TYR A 41 19.84 2.15 -24.75
N ALA A 42 19.44 0.92 -25.05
CA ALA A 42 19.24 -0.11 -24.05
C ALA A 42 20.52 -0.42 -23.22
N LEU A 43 21.71 -0.29 -23.82
CA LEU A 43 23.00 -0.54 -23.19
C LEU A 43 23.50 0.65 -22.35
N VAL A 44 23.39 1.88 -22.85
CA VAL A 44 23.73 3.12 -22.12
C VAL A 44 22.84 3.28 -20.90
N TYR A 45 21.57 2.91 -21.01
CA TYR A 45 20.58 3.05 -19.93
C TYR A 45 20.37 1.77 -19.11
N SER A 46 21.24 0.75 -19.26
CA SER A 46 21.22 -0.50 -18.48
C SER A 46 19.86 -1.21 -18.43
N VAL A 47 19.09 -1.11 -19.51
CA VAL A 47 17.74 -1.72 -19.67
C VAL A 47 17.81 -3.24 -19.76
N LEU A 48 18.96 -3.77 -20.19
CA LEU A 48 19.16 -5.19 -20.39
C LEU A 48 19.91 -5.81 -19.21
N SER A 49 19.44 -6.99 -18.76
CA SER A 49 20.23 -7.88 -17.91
C SER A 49 21.61 -8.16 -18.56
N PRO A 50 22.62 -8.62 -17.80
CA PRO A 50 23.92 -9.00 -18.38
C PRO A 50 23.81 -9.98 -19.57
N ILE A 51 22.79 -10.85 -19.56
CA ILE A 51 22.48 -11.75 -20.68
C ILE A 51 21.87 -10.99 -21.85
N GLY A 52 20.94 -10.06 -21.59
CA GLY A 52 20.43 -9.20 -22.64
C GLY A 52 21.53 -8.36 -23.30
N GLN A 53 22.48 -7.86 -22.51
CA GLN A 53 23.67 -7.17 -23.00
C GLN A 53 24.59 -8.11 -23.78
N ALA A 54 24.81 -9.34 -23.31
CA ALA A 54 25.63 -10.29 -24.05
C ALA A 54 24.99 -10.69 -25.39
N VAL A 55 23.70 -11.04 -25.38
CA VAL A 55 22.94 -11.45 -26.57
C VAL A 55 22.85 -10.30 -27.56
N GLY A 56 22.50 -9.10 -27.11
CA GLY A 56 22.41 -7.97 -28.00
C GLY A 56 23.79 -7.48 -28.48
N ALA A 57 24.87 -7.67 -27.72
CA ALA A 57 26.23 -7.37 -28.19
C ALA A 57 26.64 -8.35 -29.28
N VAL A 58 26.33 -9.63 -29.13
CA VAL A 58 26.51 -10.65 -30.18
C VAL A 58 25.70 -10.27 -31.42
N PHE A 59 24.44 -9.86 -31.25
CA PHE A 59 23.57 -9.44 -32.35
C PHE A 59 24.13 -8.20 -33.06
N MET A 60 24.62 -7.21 -32.31
CA MET A 60 25.26 -6.01 -32.85
C MET A 60 26.57 -6.33 -33.58
N VAL A 61 27.40 -7.22 -33.04
CA VAL A 61 28.61 -7.68 -33.72
C VAL A 61 28.24 -8.37 -35.03
N MET A 62 27.20 -9.21 -35.06
CA MET A 62 26.70 -9.83 -36.29
C MET A 62 26.17 -8.80 -37.29
N LEU A 63 25.41 -7.81 -36.83
CA LEU A 63 24.84 -6.74 -37.64
C LEU A 63 25.92 -5.81 -38.21
N VAL A 64 26.88 -5.37 -37.39
CA VAL A 64 28.04 -4.57 -37.81
C VAL A 64 28.93 -5.38 -38.75
N HIS A 65 29.18 -6.66 -38.46
CA HIS A 65 29.95 -7.52 -39.35
C HIS A 65 29.27 -7.67 -40.71
N ALA A 66 27.95 -7.88 -40.75
CA ALA A 66 27.17 -7.90 -41.98
C ALA A 66 27.28 -6.54 -42.71
N ALA A 67 27.10 -5.42 -42.00
CA ALA A 67 27.13 -4.08 -42.57
C ALA A 67 28.51 -3.67 -43.11
N VAL A 68 29.61 -4.09 -42.48
CA VAL A 68 30.99 -3.73 -42.88
C VAL A 68 31.53 -4.67 -43.96
N THR A 69 31.17 -5.95 -43.92
CA THR A 69 31.68 -6.93 -44.89
C THR A 69 30.93 -6.94 -46.21
N VAL A 70 29.63 -6.59 -46.22
CA VAL A 70 28.82 -6.56 -47.43
C VAL A 70 29.32 -5.52 -48.45
N PRO A 71 29.68 -4.27 -48.08
CA PRO A 71 30.15 -3.27 -49.04
C PRO A 71 31.61 -3.48 -49.49
N ARG A 72 32.53 -3.84 -48.57
CA ARG A 72 33.96 -3.95 -48.89
C ARG A 72 34.33 -5.18 -49.74
N ARG A 73 33.47 -6.19 -49.78
CA ARG A 73 33.67 -7.41 -50.59
C ARG A 73 32.81 -7.49 -51.84
N LEU A 74 32.31 -6.36 -52.35
CA LEU A 74 31.63 -6.30 -53.65
C LEU A 74 32.49 -6.68 -54.86
N LYS A 75 33.81 -6.96 -54.69
CA LYS A 75 34.63 -7.58 -55.75
C LYS A 75 34.71 -9.11 -55.69
N ARG A 76 34.44 -9.77 -54.56
CA ARG A 76 34.29 -11.24 -54.47
C ARG A 76 33.32 -11.59 -53.34
N PRO A 77 32.14 -12.18 -53.64
CA PRO A 77 31.17 -12.52 -52.62
C PRO A 77 31.80 -13.44 -51.56
N PRO A 78 31.43 -13.31 -50.27
CA PRO A 78 31.85 -14.27 -49.25
C PRO A 78 31.54 -15.68 -49.75
N SER A 79 32.54 -16.57 -49.61
CA SER A 79 32.42 -17.93 -50.11
C SER A 79 31.14 -18.54 -49.54
N ARG A 80 30.44 -19.34 -50.34
CA ARG A 80 29.20 -19.99 -49.91
C ARG A 80 29.36 -20.67 -48.55
N ARG A 81 30.55 -21.21 -48.27
CA ARG A 81 30.94 -21.81 -46.98
C ARG A 81 30.88 -20.84 -45.80
N GLN A 82 31.39 -19.61 -45.92
CA GLN A 82 31.38 -18.64 -44.81
C GLN A 82 29.96 -18.20 -44.44
N ARG A 83 29.10 -17.96 -45.43
CA ARG A 83 27.69 -17.62 -45.18
C ARG A 83 26.94 -18.78 -44.52
N VAL A 84 27.18 -19.99 -44.99
CA VAL A 84 26.60 -21.19 -44.38
C VAL A 84 27.09 -21.35 -42.94
N LEU A 85 28.38 -21.16 -42.65
CA LEU A 85 28.91 -21.29 -41.28
C LEU A 85 28.33 -20.26 -40.31
N VAL A 86 28.23 -18.98 -40.69
CA VAL A 86 27.63 -17.94 -39.83
C VAL A 86 26.15 -18.25 -39.58
N PHE A 87 25.42 -18.63 -40.62
CA PHE A 87 24.01 -18.97 -40.50
C PHE A 87 23.79 -20.23 -39.64
N CYS A 88 24.60 -21.27 -39.83
CA CYS A 88 24.58 -22.48 -39.00
C CYS A 88 24.94 -22.17 -37.54
N GLY A 89 25.91 -21.29 -37.29
CA GLY A 89 26.27 -20.85 -35.94
C GLY A 89 25.15 -20.09 -35.25
N ALA A 90 24.51 -19.15 -35.94
CA ALA A 90 23.36 -18.42 -35.41
C ALA A 90 22.16 -19.35 -35.14
N LEU A 91 21.84 -20.25 -36.07
CA LEU A 91 20.78 -21.25 -35.88
C LEU A 91 21.08 -22.19 -34.71
N MET A 92 22.34 -22.60 -34.53
CA MET A 92 22.74 -23.43 -33.40
C MET A 92 22.59 -22.68 -32.08
N ALA A 93 22.98 -21.40 -32.02
CA ALA A 93 22.80 -20.58 -30.83
C ALA A 93 21.31 -20.40 -30.48
N VAL A 94 20.46 -20.09 -31.47
CA VAL A 94 19.00 -20.01 -31.28
C VAL A 94 18.43 -21.38 -30.87
N GLY A 95 18.87 -22.46 -31.51
CA GLY A 95 18.43 -23.82 -31.19
C GLY A 95 18.81 -24.25 -29.78
N LEU A 96 20.01 -23.93 -29.31
CA LEU A 96 20.44 -24.18 -27.93
C LEU A 96 19.68 -23.32 -26.92
N PHE A 97 19.42 -22.05 -27.25
CA PHE A 97 18.65 -21.16 -26.40
C PHE A 97 17.18 -21.61 -26.26
N VAL A 98 16.55 -22.01 -27.37
CA VAL A 98 15.22 -22.63 -27.36
C VAL A 98 15.26 -23.96 -26.61
N ALA A 99 16.24 -24.83 -26.88
CA ALA A 99 16.36 -26.09 -26.16
C ALA A 99 16.49 -25.87 -24.64
N TRP A 100 17.25 -24.87 -24.20
CA TRP A 100 17.36 -24.48 -22.78
C TRP A 100 16.03 -23.96 -22.23
N ALA A 101 15.35 -23.08 -22.96
CA ALA A 101 14.09 -22.49 -22.54
C ALA A 101 12.98 -23.55 -22.41
N TYR A 102 13.01 -24.59 -23.26
CA TYR A 102 12.00 -25.65 -23.34
C TYR A 102 12.46 -27.01 -22.78
N TRP A 103 13.63 -27.07 -22.13
CA TRP A 103 14.16 -28.33 -21.61
C TRP A 103 13.19 -28.90 -20.56
N PRO A 104 12.67 -30.13 -20.73
CA PRO A 104 11.78 -30.73 -19.76
C PRO A 104 12.57 -31.01 -18.48
N ASP A 105 12.07 -30.50 -17.36
CA ASP A 105 12.68 -30.72 -16.07
C ASP A 105 11.83 -31.73 -15.29
N SER A 106 12.49 -32.73 -14.72
CA SER A 106 11.83 -33.77 -13.91
C SER A 106 11.62 -33.35 -12.46
N ASP A 107 12.31 -32.31 -12.01
CA ASP A 107 12.24 -31.85 -10.63
C ASP A 107 10.89 -31.14 -10.36
N GLN A 108 10.41 -31.24 -9.12
CA GLN A 108 9.28 -30.42 -8.66
C GLN A 108 9.79 -29.01 -8.35
N TRP A 109 9.19 -28.02 -8.99
CA TRP A 109 9.53 -26.61 -8.85
C TRP A 109 8.38 -25.88 -8.17
N ARG A 110 8.69 -25.08 -7.15
CA ARG A 110 7.74 -24.18 -6.49
C ARG A 110 8.17 -22.73 -6.69
N PRO A 111 7.26 -21.74 -6.60
CA PRO A 111 7.64 -20.33 -6.57
C PRO A 111 8.70 -20.08 -5.49
N TYR A 112 9.71 -19.29 -5.83
CA TYR A 112 10.73 -18.88 -4.86
C TYR A 112 10.11 -17.90 -3.86
N THR A 113 10.37 -18.13 -2.58
CA THR A 113 9.97 -17.27 -1.47
C THR A 113 11.18 -17.07 -0.55
N PHE A 114 11.28 -15.90 0.07
CA PHE A 114 12.31 -15.56 1.04
C PHE A 114 11.91 -16.11 2.41
N ASP A 115 11.79 -17.44 2.50
CA ASP A 115 11.24 -18.16 3.67
C ASP A 115 12.07 -17.90 4.94
N ASP A 116 13.39 -17.82 4.82
CA ASP A 116 14.29 -17.53 5.95
C ASP A 116 14.06 -16.12 6.51
N GLU A 117 13.85 -15.12 5.64
CA GLU A 117 13.55 -13.75 6.07
C GLU A 117 12.16 -13.64 6.70
N LEU A 118 11.17 -14.35 6.14
CA LEU A 118 9.84 -14.46 6.73
C LEU A 118 9.89 -15.11 8.12
N ALA A 119 10.60 -16.23 8.25
CA ALA A 119 10.76 -16.94 9.51
C ALA A 119 11.47 -16.06 10.55
N ALA A 120 12.46 -15.27 10.15
CA ALA A 120 13.13 -14.32 11.05
C ALA A 120 12.19 -13.20 11.51
N ILE A 121 11.35 -12.66 10.62
CA ILE A 121 10.32 -11.66 10.98
C ILE A 121 9.30 -12.26 11.94
N GLU A 122 8.81 -13.48 11.67
CA GLU A 122 7.83 -14.14 12.52
C GLU A 122 8.41 -14.53 13.88
N ALA A 123 9.65 -15.01 13.92
CA ALA A 123 10.34 -15.28 15.18
C ALA A 123 10.48 -14.02 16.04
N LYS A 124 10.76 -12.86 15.43
CA LYS A 124 10.82 -11.57 16.14
C LYS A 124 9.44 -11.10 16.63
N ARG A 125 8.37 -11.50 15.94
CA ARG A 125 6.98 -11.14 16.26
C ARG A 125 6.25 -12.20 17.06
N ALA A 126 6.91 -13.30 17.43
CA ALA A 126 6.28 -14.42 18.09
C ALA A 126 5.72 -13.98 19.46
N VAL A 127 4.47 -14.35 19.72
CA VAL A 127 3.76 -14.16 20.98
C VAL A 127 3.24 -15.54 21.39
N PRO A 128 3.33 -15.94 22.67
CA PRO A 128 2.71 -17.19 23.14
C PRO A 128 1.23 -17.26 22.75
N ASP A 129 0.74 -18.45 22.38
CA ASP A 129 -0.64 -18.63 21.92
C ASP A 129 -1.66 -18.16 22.99
N GLU A 130 -1.35 -18.40 24.27
CA GLU A 130 -2.13 -17.97 25.43
C GLU A 130 -2.16 -16.44 25.67
N GLU A 131 -1.27 -15.68 25.00
CA GLU A 131 -1.18 -14.22 25.10
C GLU A 131 -1.64 -13.50 23.83
N ASN A 132 -1.90 -14.24 22.73
CA ASN A 132 -2.16 -13.69 21.41
C ASN A 132 -3.65 -13.54 21.11
N ALA A 133 -4.15 -12.30 21.09
CA ALA A 133 -5.54 -11.98 20.74
C ALA A 133 -5.95 -12.46 19.33
N ALA A 134 -5.00 -12.63 18.41
CA ALA A 134 -5.27 -13.02 17.03
C ALA A 134 -6.04 -14.35 16.95
N LEU A 135 -5.70 -15.33 17.80
CA LEU A 135 -6.37 -16.63 17.85
C LEU A 135 -7.84 -16.49 18.29
N SER A 136 -8.10 -15.60 19.25
CA SER A 136 -9.46 -15.28 19.71
C SER A 136 -10.27 -14.60 18.60
N TYR A 137 -9.67 -13.67 17.86
CA TYR A 137 -10.31 -13.06 16.71
C TYR A 137 -10.59 -14.05 15.58
N GLU A 138 -9.65 -14.95 15.26
CA GLU A 138 -9.85 -15.97 14.23
C GLU A 138 -11.02 -16.90 14.57
N ALA A 139 -11.09 -17.37 15.81
CA ALA A 139 -12.22 -18.16 16.30
C ALA A 139 -13.54 -17.38 16.22
N LEU A 140 -13.54 -16.10 16.59
CA LEU A 140 -14.71 -15.23 16.48
C LEU A 140 -15.14 -15.02 15.03
N PHE A 141 -14.21 -14.81 14.11
CA PHE A 141 -14.48 -14.55 12.69
C PHE A 141 -15.14 -15.73 11.97
N THR A 142 -15.06 -16.94 12.50
CA THR A 142 -15.86 -18.07 12.00
C THR A 142 -17.34 -17.96 12.33
N GLN A 143 -17.70 -17.17 13.34
CA GLN A 143 -19.08 -16.99 13.82
C GLN A 143 -19.75 -15.73 13.24
N VAL A 144 -18.95 -14.79 12.72
CA VAL A 144 -19.42 -13.47 12.26
C VAL A 144 -19.38 -13.39 10.74
N GLU A 145 -20.57 -13.26 10.15
CA GLU A 145 -20.75 -12.93 8.74
C GLU A 145 -21.19 -11.46 8.61
N PRO A 146 -20.42 -10.59 7.92
CA PRO A 146 -20.68 -9.14 7.88
C PRO A 146 -22.04 -8.70 7.30
N ASP A 147 -22.78 -9.60 6.63
CA ASP A 147 -23.83 -9.20 5.67
C ASP A 147 -25.19 -9.87 5.88
N VAL A 148 -25.32 -10.94 6.68
CA VAL A 148 -26.54 -11.77 6.59
C VAL A 148 -27.77 -11.16 7.27
N ASN A 149 -27.66 -10.23 8.23
CA ASN A 149 -28.82 -9.64 8.92
C ASN A 149 -28.52 -8.26 9.54
N ARG A 150 -27.71 -7.43 8.88
CA ARG A 150 -27.34 -6.11 9.40
C ARG A 150 -28.47 -5.11 9.12
N PRO A 151 -29.00 -4.37 10.12
CA PRO A 151 -29.93 -3.28 9.87
C PRO A 151 -29.32 -2.26 8.88
N ASP A 152 -30.10 -1.78 7.91
CA ASP A 152 -29.66 -0.77 6.93
C ASP A 152 -29.05 0.48 7.59
N ALA A 153 -29.55 0.78 8.79
CA ALA A 153 -29.08 1.81 9.71
C ALA A 153 -27.60 1.71 10.08
N ILE A 154 -26.88 0.62 9.76
CA ILE A 154 -25.46 0.49 10.12
C ILE A 154 -24.54 0.92 8.95
N GLY A 155 -25.06 1.17 7.75
CA GLY A 155 -24.27 1.26 6.50
C GLY A 155 -23.29 2.43 6.37
N ASP A 156 -23.66 3.64 6.78
CA ASP A 156 -22.89 4.85 6.45
C ASP A 156 -21.79 5.17 7.48
N ARG A 157 -20.69 5.75 7.02
CA ARG A 157 -19.52 6.14 7.83
C ARG A 157 -19.84 7.28 8.80
N ASP A 158 -20.82 8.10 8.45
CA ASP A 158 -21.24 9.28 9.23
C ASP A 158 -22.52 9.03 10.03
N ASP A 159 -22.88 7.76 10.23
CA ASP A 159 -24.05 7.42 11.02
C ASP A 159 -23.89 7.88 12.50
N PRO A 160 -24.90 8.54 13.09
CA PRO A 160 -24.89 8.93 14.49
C PRO A 160 -24.62 7.77 15.46
N PHE A 161 -25.01 6.53 15.17
CA PHE A 161 -24.90 5.40 16.12
C PHE A 161 -23.46 5.09 16.55
N TRP A 162 -22.47 5.44 15.72
CA TRP A 162 -21.04 5.23 16.04
C TRP A 162 -20.45 6.39 16.83
N ASN A 163 -21.09 7.55 16.80
CA ASN A 163 -20.47 8.80 17.20
C ASN A 163 -21.21 9.53 18.32
N THR A 164 -22.44 9.16 18.66
CA THR A 164 -23.22 9.80 19.74
C THR A 164 -23.87 8.73 20.61
N PRO A 165 -23.93 8.93 21.94
CA PRO A 165 -24.83 8.18 22.80
C PRO A 165 -26.27 8.22 22.28
N TRP A 166 -27.01 7.13 22.44
CA TRP A 166 -28.40 6.98 21.99
C TRP A 166 -29.15 6.04 22.93
N VAL A 167 -30.48 6.14 22.98
CA VAL A 167 -31.31 5.25 23.82
C VAL A 167 -32.03 4.21 22.96
N ALA A 168 -32.22 3.01 23.50
CA ALA A 168 -32.82 1.87 22.81
C ALA A 168 -34.20 2.20 22.21
N SER A 169 -34.97 3.08 22.84
CA SER A 169 -36.28 3.52 22.35
C SER A 169 -36.23 4.32 21.05
N GLU A 170 -35.12 4.99 20.74
CA GLU A 170 -34.95 5.74 19.49
C GLU A 170 -34.69 4.79 18.30
N HIS A 171 -34.05 3.64 18.56
CA HIS A 171 -33.59 2.70 17.54
C HIS A 171 -33.83 1.24 17.97
N ALA A 172 -35.10 0.88 18.17
CA ALA A 172 -35.49 -0.42 18.72
C ALA A 172 -34.96 -1.62 17.90
N GLU A 173 -34.97 -1.54 16.56
CA GLU A 173 -34.45 -2.60 15.68
C GLU A 173 -32.95 -2.80 15.86
N LEU A 174 -32.18 -1.71 15.90
CA LEU A 174 -30.74 -1.76 16.14
C LEU A 174 -30.42 -2.30 17.54
N SER A 175 -31.17 -1.88 18.56
CA SER A 175 -31.01 -2.38 19.92
C SER A 175 -31.26 -3.88 20.00
N GLN A 176 -32.39 -4.35 19.44
CA GLN A 176 -32.70 -5.77 19.39
C GLN A 176 -31.63 -6.57 18.62
N TRP A 177 -31.12 -6.01 17.53
CA TRP A 177 -30.03 -6.62 16.79
C TRP A 177 -28.75 -6.73 17.62
N LEU A 178 -28.37 -5.68 18.35
CA LEU A 178 -27.21 -5.70 19.24
C LEU A 178 -27.37 -6.75 20.36
N ASP A 179 -28.57 -6.89 20.92
CA ASP A 179 -28.86 -7.89 21.96
C ASP A 179 -28.66 -9.33 21.43
N MET A 180 -29.01 -9.58 20.15
CA MET A 180 -28.70 -10.87 19.50
C MET A 180 -27.19 -11.12 19.35
N GLN A 181 -26.37 -10.07 19.40
CA GLN A 181 -24.91 -10.15 19.30
C GLN A 181 -24.20 -10.16 20.67
N ASP A 182 -24.91 -10.19 21.79
CA ASP A 182 -24.32 -10.10 23.14
C ASP A 182 -23.19 -11.12 23.36
N LYS A 183 -23.35 -12.34 22.87
CA LYS A 183 -22.32 -13.38 22.96
C LYS A 183 -21.05 -12.99 22.18
N VAL A 184 -21.22 -12.45 20.97
CA VAL A 184 -20.10 -12.00 20.11
C VAL A 184 -19.41 -10.80 20.76
N ILE A 185 -20.18 -9.86 21.32
CA ILE A 185 -19.66 -8.70 22.05
C ILE A 185 -18.86 -9.15 23.28
N ALA A 186 -19.38 -10.10 24.07
CA ALA A 186 -18.65 -10.64 25.22
C ALA A 186 -17.33 -11.32 24.81
N GLN A 187 -17.32 -12.08 23.70
CA GLN A 187 -16.10 -12.67 23.16
C GLN A 187 -15.11 -11.62 22.64
N LEU A 188 -15.59 -10.53 22.03
CA LEU A 188 -14.75 -9.40 21.63
C LEU A 188 -14.11 -8.72 22.84
N MET A 189 -14.89 -8.50 23.90
CA MET A 189 -14.39 -7.94 25.16
C MET A 189 -13.29 -8.82 25.76
N GLU A 190 -13.46 -10.15 25.74
CA GLU A 190 -12.42 -11.08 26.20
C GLU A 190 -11.16 -11.03 25.32
N ALA A 191 -11.32 -11.02 23.99
CA ALA A 191 -10.20 -10.90 23.05
C ALA A 191 -9.42 -9.58 23.24
N CYS A 192 -10.07 -8.52 23.71
CA CYS A 192 -9.43 -7.23 24.00
C CYS A 192 -8.85 -7.13 25.41
N ARG A 193 -8.84 -8.21 26.20
CA ARG A 193 -8.08 -8.26 27.46
C ARG A 193 -6.61 -8.58 27.23
N PHE A 194 -6.27 -9.18 26.09
CA PHE A 194 -4.90 -9.42 25.69
C PHE A 194 -4.22 -8.09 25.31
N GLU A 195 -2.96 -7.96 25.69
CA GLU A 195 -2.12 -6.82 25.29
C GLU A 195 -1.56 -7.00 23.88
N GLU A 196 -1.26 -8.25 23.51
CA GLU A 196 -0.60 -8.59 22.27
C GLU A 196 -1.56 -9.27 21.28
N CYS A 197 -1.47 -8.84 20.02
CA CYS A 197 -2.20 -9.40 18.89
C CYS A 197 -1.25 -9.47 17.70
N ARG A 198 -0.98 -10.67 17.19
CA ARG A 198 -0.10 -10.89 16.03
C ARG A 198 -0.75 -11.90 15.10
N PHE A 199 -1.25 -11.41 13.97
CA PHE A 199 -1.59 -12.26 12.84
C PHE A 199 -0.29 -12.65 12.10
N ALA A 200 -0.30 -13.85 11.52
CA ALA A 200 0.79 -14.29 10.65
C ALA A 200 0.97 -13.31 9.48
N VAL A 201 2.21 -13.02 9.10
CA VAL A 201 2.56 -12.26 7.90
C VAL A 201 2.26 -13.12 6.69
N GLU A 202 1.34 -12.69 5.82
CA GLU A 202 1.20 -13.36 4.53
C GLU A 202 2.44 -13.11 3.66
N SER A 203 3.09 -14.19 3.24
CA SER A 203 4.30 -14.13 2.41
C SER A 203 4.01 -13.68 0.97
N GLN A 204 2.81 -13.98 0.46
CA GLN A 204 2.42 -13.72 -0.93
C GLN A 204 1.40 -12.59 -0.98
N MET A 205 1.87 -11.36 -1.12
CA MET A 205 1.02 -10.18 -1.23
C MET A 205 -0.02 -10.37 -2.36
N PHE A 206 0.41 -10.64 -3.60
CA PHE A 206 -0.49 -10.60 -4.76
C PHE A 206 -1.36 -11.85 -4.97
N ALA A 207 -0.88 -13.04 -4.56
CA ALA A 207 -1.70 -14.24 -4.65
C ALA A 207 -2.81 -14.31 -3.59
N SER A 208 -2.77 -13.42 -2.59
CA SER A 208 -3.69 -13.44 -1.43
C SER A 208 -4.38 -12.11 -1.10
N ILE A 209 -4.05 -11.01 -1.78
CA ILE A 209 -4.59 -9.66 -1.49
C ILE A 209 -6.13 -9.61 -1.47
N GLU A 210 -6.87 -10.49 -2.16
CA GLU A 210 -8.33 -10.34 -2.26
C GLU A 210 -9.21 -11.16 -1.29
N PRO A 211 -8.84 -12.33 -0.74
CA PRO A 211 -9.70 -12.97 0.27
C PRO A 211 -9.29 -12.76 1.73
N ARG A 212 -8.04 -13.05 2.15
CA ARG A 212 -7.78 -13.28 3.59
C ARG A 212 -7.60 -12.00 4.41
N VAL A 213 -6.61 -11.16 4.06
CA VAL A 213 -6.37 -9.88 4.75
C VAL A 213 -7.59 -8.99 4.66
N SER A 214 -8.18 -8.87 3.46
CA SER A 214 -9.41 -8.09 3.28
C SER A 214 -10.55 -8.63 4.15
N LYS A 215 -10.87 -9.93 4.12
CA LYS A 215 -11.94 -10.49 4.95
C LYS A 215 -11.67 -10.34 6.45
N ARG A 216 -10.43 -10.54 6.90
CA ARG A 216 -10.03 -10.31 8.30
C ARG A 216 -10.33 -8.86 8.68
N ASN A 217 -9.86 -7.93 7.86
CA ASN A 217 -9.98 -6.50 8.09
C ASN A 217 -11.43 -6.00 8.02
N ASP A 218 -12.24 -6.56 7.13
CA ASP A 218 -13.68 -6.27 7.02
C ASP A 218 -14.44 -6.79 8.25
N ARG A 219 -14.12 -8.00 8.72
CA ARG A 219 -14.69 -8.56 9.96
C ARG A 219 -14.26 -7.79 11.20
N LEU A 220 -12.99 -7.38 11.29
CA LEU A 220 -12.49 -6.50 12.36
C LEU A 220 -13.26 -5.18 12.40
N LYS A 221 -13.39 -4.50 11.25
CA LYS A 221 -14.15 -3.25 11.12
C LYS A 221 -15.61 -3.42 11.52
N PHE A 222 -16.24 -4.52 11.09
CA PHE A 222 -17.62 -4.84 11.45
C PHE A 222 -17.77 -5.01 12.97
N CYS A 223 -16.93 -5.85 13.59
CA CYS A 223 -16.93 -6.07 15.03
C CYS A 223 -16.69 -4.79 15.83
N PHE A 224 -15.73 -3.96 15.38
CA PHE A 224 -15.42 -2.67 15.97
C PHE A 224 -16.62 -1.72 15.96
N LYS A 225 -17.29 -1.59 14.80
CA LYS A 225 -18.49 -0.74 14.68
C LYS A 225 -19.58 -1.23 15.63
N MET A 226 -19.93 -2.52 15.57
CA MET A 226 -20.93 -3.13 16.45
C MET A 226 -20.66 -2.83 17.93
N LEU A 227 -19.41 -3.01 18.37
CA LEU A 227 -18.99 -2.69 19.73
C LEU A 227 -19.19 -1.22 20.07
N LEU A 228 -18.87 -0.30 19.16
CA LEU A 228 -19.01 1.14 19.37
C LEU A 228 -20.48 1.59 19.45
N ALA A 229 -21.40 1.03 18.65
CA ALA A 229 -22.83 1.30 18.86
C ALA A 229 -23.33 0.75 20.19
N CYS A 230 -22.87 -0.43 20.59
CA CYS A 230 -23.23 -0.99 21.89
C CYS A 230 -22.73 -0.09 23.04
N ALA A 231 -21.50 0.43 22.94
CA ALA A 231 -20.95 1.39 23.89
C ALA A 231 -21.81 2.66 23.98
N ASN A 232 -22.12 3.26 22.82
CA ASN A 232 -22.95 4.46 22.74
C ASN A 232 -24.37 4.23 23.30
N ARG A 233 -24.97 3.05 23.05
CA ARG A 233 -26.26 2.67 23.64
C ARG A 233 -26.18 2.62 25.15
N ASP A 234 -25.15 1.98 25.69
CA ASP A 234 -24.97 1.87 27.14
C ASP A 234 -24.78 3.24 27.80
N ILE A 235 -24.01 4.14 27.18
CA ILE A 235 -23.87 5.51 27.67
C ILE A 235 -25.21 6.25 27.64
N GLY A 236 -25.95 6.18 26.52
CA GLY A 236 -27.24 6.85 26.38
C GLY A 236 -28.30 6.35 27.37
N GLU A 237 -28.24 5.07 27.72
CA GLU A 237 -29.08 4.43 28.73
C GLU A 237 -28.62 4.67 30.18
N GLY A 238 -27.57 5.47 30.40
CA GLY A 238 -27.00 5.75 31.72
C GLY A 238 -26.18 4.60 32.33
N ARG A 239 -25.87 3.55 31.56
CA ARG A 239 -24.98 2.44 31.96
C ARG A 239 -23.51 2.83 31.71
N ILE A 240 -23.06 3.89 32.37
CA ILE A 240 -21.81 4.60 32.03
C ILE A 240 -20.56 3.71 32.13
N GLU A 241 -20.45 2.89 33.17
CA GLU A 241 -19.32 1.98 33.37
C GLU A 241 -19.22 0.96 32.23
N SER A 242 -20.33 0.28 31.94
CA SER A 242 -20.44 -0.71 30.84
C SER A 242 -20.14 -0.10 29.46
N GLY A 243 -20.59 1.13 29.20
CA GLY A 243 -20.27 1.85 27.98
C GLY A 243 -18.79 2.24 27.89
N SER A 244 -18.21 2.70 29.01
CA SER A 244 -16.80 3.09 29.09
C SER A 244 -15.87 1.90 28.89
N GLU A 245 -16.17 0.74 29.48
CA GLU A 245 -15.43 -0.51 29.24
C GLU A 245 -15.43 -0.90 27.75
N LYS A 246 -16.56 -0.74 27.06
CA LYS A 246 -16.65 -1.01 25.61
C LYS A 246 -15.85 0.00 24.79
N TYR A 247 -15.76 1.27 25.20
CA TYR A 247 -14.83 2.21 24.59
C TYR A 247 -13.37 1.81 24.77
N LEU A 248 -12.97 1.30 25.94
CA LEU A 248 -11.62 0.78 26.15
C LEU A 248 -11.32 -0.41 25.23
N CYS A 249 -12.27 -1.34 25.13
CA CYS A 249 -12.19 -2.46 24.21
C CYS A 249 -12.03 -1.98 22.75
N ALA A 250 -12.79 -0.96 22.34
CA ALA A 250 -12.67 -0.37 21.00
C ALA A 250 -11.30 0.29 20.76
N LEU A 251 -10.72 0.97 21.76
CA LEU A 251 -9.35 1.49 21.69
C LEU A 251 -8.33 0.35 21.56
N GLN A 252 -8.49 -0.73 22.33
CA GLN A 252 -7.60 -1.89 22.27
C GLN A 252 -7.66 -2.59 20.92
N MET A 253 -8.83 -2.72 20.28
CA MET A 253 -8.94 -3.20 18.90
C MET A 253 -8.10 -2.37 17.93
N GLY A 254 -8.11 -1.04 18.09
CA GLY A 254 -7.25 -0.14 17.32
C GLY A 254 -5.77 -0.44 17.54
N LYS A 255 -5.34 -0.62 18.80
CA LYS A 255 -3.95 -1.00 19.15
C LYS A 255 -3.53 -2.34 18.56
N HIS A 256 -4.39 -3.35 18.63
CA HIS A 256 -4.16 -4.65 18.00
C HIS A 256 -3.94 -4.55 16.48
N CYS A 257 -4.62 -3.63 15.80
CA CYS A 257 -4.37 -3.36 14.38
C CYS A 257 -3.02 -2.66 14.16
N LEU A 258 -2.66 -1.69 15.02
CA LEU A 258 -1.36 -0.99 14.96
C LEU A 258 -0.17 -1.90 15.29
N GLN A 259 -0.40 -3.08 15.86
CA GLN A 259 0.63 -4.09 16.09
C GLN A 259 0.94 -4.94 14.84
N GLN A 260 0.15 -4.83 13.78
CA GLN A 260 0.38 -5.58 12.55
C GLN A 260 1.35 -4.83 11.63
N PRO A 261 2.34 -5.50 11.02
CA PRO A 261 3.43 -4.85 10.30
C PRO A 261 3.06 -4.48 8.85
N THR A 262 1.81 -4.08 8.59
CA THR A 262 1.38 -3.63 7.26
C THR A 262 0.78 -2.23 7.31
N VAL A 263 1.07 -1.42 6.30
CA VAL A 263 0.51 -0.05 6.20
C VAL A 263 -1.02 -0.06 6.20
N LEU A 264 -1.63 -1.06 5.57
CA LEU A 264 -3.09 -1.22 5.53
C LEU A 264 -3.67 -1.41 6.94
N ASP A 265 -3.08 -2.29 7.73
CA ASP A 265 -3.54 -2.56 9.10
C ASP A 265 -3.37 -1.32 9.99
N PHE A 266 -2.29 -0.55 9.81
CA PHE A 266 -2.14 0.72 10.51
C PHE A 266 -3.22 1.74 10.13
N TYR A 267 -3.58 1.87 8.85
CA TYR A 267 -4.68 2.77 8.46
C TYR A 267 -6.01 2.36 9.09
N ILE A 268 -6.26 1.05 9.23
CA ILE A 268 -7.43 0.53 9.93
C ILE A 268 -7.34 0.85 11.42
N GLY A 269 -6.18 0.66 12.04
CA GLY A 269 -5.90 1.05 13.42
C GLY A 269 -6.17 2.53 13.68
N PHE A 270 -5.67 3.44 12.82
CA PHE A 270 -5.94 4.88 12.92
C PHE A 270 -7.43 5.22 12.77
N GLU A 271 -8.15 4.51 11.91
CA GLU A 271 -9.59 4.72 11.75
C GLU A 271 -10.37 4.27 13.00
N MET A 272 -10.04 3.09 13.53
CA MET A 272 -10.64 2.55 14.75
C MET A 272 -10.35 3.45 15.95
N ASN A 273 -9.07 3.75 16.19
CA ASN A 273 -8.63 4.61 17.28
C ASN A 273 -9.28 6.00 17.17
N GLY A 274 -9.21 6.63 15.99
CA GLY A 274 -9.82 7.93 15.75
C GLY A 274 -11.34 7.97 15.95
N SER A 275 -12.05 6.86 15.71
CA SER A 275 -13.49 6.74 15.93
C SER A 275 -13.83 6.52 17.41
N ALA A 276 -13.10 5.64 18.10
CA ALA A 276 -13.26 5.43 19.55
C ALA A 276 -12.95 6.72 20.33
N LEU A 277 -11.83 7.39 20.03
CA LEU A 277 -11.47 8.68 20.62
C LEU A 277 -12.51 9.77 20.34
N ARG A 278 -13.19 9.73 19.19
CA ARG A 278 -14.27 10.68 18.89
C ARG A 278 -15.49 10.44 19.79
N ALA A 279 -15.92 9.18 19.94
CA ALA A 279 -17.02 8.83 20.84
C ALA A 279 -16.70 9.19 22.30
N ILE A 280 -15.49 8.86 22.76
CA ILE A 280 -15.00 9.22 24.09
C ILE A 280 -15.02 10.74 24.30
N ARG A 281 -14.49 11.54 23.36
CA ARG A 281 -14.48 13.01 23.50
C ARG A 281 -15.89 13.59 23.64
N ARG A 282 -16.86 13.08 22.88
CA ARG A 282 -18.26 13.51 23.02
C ARG A 282 -18.82 13.17 24.37
N PHE A 283 -18.70 11.91 24.79
CA PHE A 283 -19.12 11.49 26.12
C PHE A 283 -18.50 12.38 27.22
N VAL A 284 -17.18 12.57 27.18
CA VAL A 284 -16.45 13.36 28.18
C VAL A 284 -16.88 14.82 28.22
N VAL A 285 -17.14 15.45 27.06
CA VAL A 285 -17.48 16.89 27.02
C VAL A 285 -18.97 17.14 27.26
N GLU A 286 -19.83 16.36 26.60
CA GLU A 286 -21.28 16.60 26.52
C GLU A 286 -22.05 15.94 27.66
N ASP A 287 -21.55 14.86 28.25
CA ASP A 287 -22.24 14.13 29.32
C ASP A 287 -21.71 14.53 30.70
N GLU A 288 -22.60 15.00 31.58
CA GLU A 288 -22.23 15.38 32.94
C GLU A 288 -22.01 14.21 33.88
N SER A 289 -22.44 13.01 33.49
CA SER A 289 -22.30 11.78 34.28
C SER A 289 -20.90 11.15 34.23
N ALA A 290 -19.96 11.73 33.47
CA ALA A 290 -18.57 11.30 33.41
C ALA A 290 -17.87 11.47 34.77
N SER A 291 -17.92 10.41 35.59
CA SER A 291 -17.29 10.34 36.91
C SER A 291 -15.76 10.41 36.80
N LYS A 292 -15.11 10.80 37.91
CA LYS A 292 -13.64 10.81 38.00
C LYS A 292 -13.03 9.46 37.67
N ASP A 293 -13.60 8.37 38.18
CA ASP A 293 -13.09 7.02 37.94
C ASP A 293 -13.16 6.65 36.45
N ASN A 294 -14.25 7.01 35.77
CA ASN A 294 -14.39 6.80 34.31
C ASN A 294 -13.35 7.63 33.54
N LEU A 295 -13.15 8.89 33.94
CA LEU A 295 -12.15 9.77 33.33
C LEU A 295 -10.74 9.21 33.51
N ASP A 296 -10.36 8.81 34.71
CA ASP A 296 -9.04 8.24 35.03
C ASP A 296 -8.77 6.92 34.29
N MET A 297 -9.81 6.09 34.18
CA MET A 297 -9.76 4.83 33.42
C MET A 297 -9.54 5.07 31.92
N LEU A 298 -10.33 5.94 31.30
CA LEU A 298 -10.20 6.30 29.87
C LEU A 298 -8.85 6.98 29.60
N ALA A 299 -8.45 7.88 30.50
CA ALA A 299 -7.14 8.53 30.50
C ALA A 299 -6.00 7.52 30.42
N LYS A 300 -5.99 6.52 31.30
CA LYS A 300 -4.92 5.52 31.38
C LYS A 300 -4.78 4.70 30.10
N ALA A 301 -5.89 4.46 29.39
CA ALA A 301 -5.88 3.62 28.19
C ALA A 301 -5.36 4.33 26.92
N ILE A 302 -5.42 5.66 26.89
CA ILE A 302 -4.98 6.46 25.72
C ILE A 302 -3.47 6.66 25.76
N GLU A 303 -2.76 6.04 24.81
CA GLU A 303 -1.32 6.17 24.64
C GLU A 303 -0.93 7.51 23.99
N THR A 304 0.00 8.23 24.62
CA THR A 304 0.47 9.56 24.18
C THR A 304 1.84 9.53 23.52
N GLU A 305 2.57 8.42 23.66
CA GLU A 305 3.92 8.26 23.12
C GLU A 305 3.90 7.87 21.64
N SER A 306 4.81 8.44 20.86
CA SER A 306 5.03 8.04 19.48
C SER A 306 5.99 6.86 19.42
N LYS A 307 5.56 5.75 18.82
CA LYS A 307 6.38 4.56 18.56
C LYS A 307 6.84 4.51 17.10
N TRP A 308 6.85 5.65 16.41
CA TRP A 308 7.10 5.74 14.97
C TRP A 308 8.34 4.97 14.53
N ALA A 309 9.47 5.13 15.21
CA ALA A 309 10.72 4.48 14.82
C ALA A 309 10.63 2.94 14.86
N SER A 310 10.05 2.37 15.93
CA SER A 310 9.87 0.92 16.05
C SER A 310 8.79 0.39 15.11
N ASP A 311 7.67 1.10 15.00
CA ASP A 311 6.53 0.74 14.15
C ASP A 311 6.94 0.76 12.68
N TRP A 312 7.60 1.83 12.24
CA TRP A 312 8.13 1.96 10.90
C TRP A 312 9.16 0.87 10.59
N ALA A 313 10.07 0.55 11.51
CA ALA A 313 11.03 -0.53 11.30
C ALA A 313 10.35 -1.88 11.06
N ALA A 314 9.26 -2.18 11.78
CA ALA A 314 8.48 -3.41 11.59
C ALA A 314 7.74 -3.43 10.26
N ILE A 315 7.03 -2.34 9.93
CA ILE A 315 6.32 -2.17 8.64
C ILE A 315 7.31 -2.29 7.48
N HIS A 316 8.44 -1.60 7.58
CA HIS A 316 9.47 -1.56 6.56
C HIS A 316 10.07 -2.95 6.30
N ALA A 317 10.32 -3.73 7.36
CA ALA A 317 10.81 -5.10 7.22
C ALA A 317 9.84 -5.99 6.42
N VAL A 318 8.53 -5.90 6.70
CA VAL A 318 7.51 -6.69 5.99
C VAL A 318 7.25 -6.17 4.59
N ALA A 319 7.21 -4.86 4.38
CA ALA A 319 7.07 -4.29 3.03
C ALA A 319 8.25 -4.69 2.13
N LYS A 320 9.47 -4.70 2.68
CA LYS A 320 10.66 -5.19 1.99
C LYS A 320 10.56 -6.68 1.66
N LEU A 321 10.10 -7.50 2.62
CA LEU A 321 9.84 -8.92 2.38
C LEU A 321 8.77 -9.13 1.29
N HIS A 322 7.69 -8.35 1.28
CA HIS A 322 6.64 -8.42 0.26
C HIS A 322 7.19 -8.07 -1.12
N ALA A 323 8.01 -7.03 -1.24
CA ALA A 323 8.71 -6.69 -2.47
C ALA A 323 9.63 -7.83 -2.92
N LYS A 324 10.41 -8.41 -1.99
CA LYS A 324 11.27 -9.57 -2.26
C LYS A 324 10.46 -10.77 -2.75
N ASN A 325 9.39 -11.15 -2.07
CA ASN A 325 8.55 -12.29 -2.44
C ASN A 325 7.81 -12.07 -3.76
N LEU A 326 7.36 -10.85 -4.04
CA LEU A 326 6.82 -10.49 -5.35
C LEU A 326 7.84 -10.76 -6.46
N TYR A 327 9.09 -10.37 -6.26
CA TYR A 327 10.18 -10.70 -7.18
C TYR A 327 10.51 -12.18 -7.20
N GLY A 328 10.42 -12.84 -6.05
CA GLY A 328 10.54 -14.29 -5.88
C GLY A 328 9.62 -15.04 -6.84
N THR A 329 8.44 -14.50 -7.15
CA THR A 329 7.52 -15.12 -8.12
C THR A 329 8.07 -15.23 -9.55
N PHE A 330 9.07 -14.42 -9.93
CA PHE A 330 9.79 -14.57 -11.20
C PHE A 330 10.76 -15.75 -11.21
N TYR A 331 10.97 -16.38 -10.06
CA TYR A 331 11.84 -17.52 -9.90
C TYR A 331 11.07 -18.72 -9.35
N GLU A 332 11.63 -19.88 -9.60
CA GLU A 332 11.21 -21.14 -9.00
C GLU A 332 12.42 -21.75 -8.31
N VAL A 333 12.17 -22.51 -7.25
CA VAL A 333 13.18 -23.30 -6.53
C VAL A 333 12.73 -24.76 -6.47
N ASN A 334 13.68 -25.69 -6.61
CA ASN A 334 13.43 -27.12 -6.40
C ASN A 334 13.87 -27.57 -5.00
N GLU A 335 13.62 -28.84 -4.65
CA GLU A 335 14.00 -29.44 -3.37
C GLU A 335 15.52 -29.40 -3.08
N ARG A 336 16.35 -29.22 -4.13
CA ARG A 336 17.82 -29.11 -4.01
C ARG A 336 18.30 -27.66 -3.83
N GLY A 337 17.38 -26.70 -3.69
CA GLY A 337 17.71 -25.28 -3.57
C GLY A 337 18.22 -24.64 -4.86
N ARG A 338 18.09 -25.31 -6.02
CA ARG A 338 18.44 -24.68 -7.31
C ARG A 338 17.32 -23.74 -7.70
N SER A 339 17.68 -22.52 -8.12
CA SER A 339 16.75 -21.53 -8.63
C SER A 339 16.79 -21.42 -10.15
N ARG A 340 15.67 -21.03 -10.75
CA ARG A 340 15.55 -20.69 -12.19
C ARG A 340 14.43 -19.68 -12.38
N PHE A 341 14.34 -19.06 -13.56
CA PHE A 341 13.18 -18.24 -13.91
C PHE A 341 11.89 -19.08 -14.04
N THR A 342 10.77 -18.53 -13.59
CA THR A 342 9.44 -19.15 -13.69
C THR A 342 9.01 -19.40 -15.14
N TRP A 343 8.24 -20.46 -15.36
CA TRP A 343 7.64 -20.77 -16.65
C TRP A 343 6.35 -19.99 -16.91
N GLY A 344 5.79 -19.31 -15.91
CA GLY A 344 4.49 -18.67 -16.02
C GLY A 344 4.40 -17.39 -15.22
N ILE A 345 4.68 -16.25 -15.87
CA ILE A 345 4.44 -14.92 -15.30
C ILE A 345 2.96 -14.78 -14.87
N GLY A 346 2.03 -15.37 -15.63
CA GLY A 346 0.59 -15.33 -15.31
C GLY A 346 0.20 -16.14 -14.07
N GLY A 347 0.92 -17.22 -13.72
CA GLY A 347 0.67 -17.97 -12.48
C GLY A 347 1.27 -17.26 -11.26
N ALA A 348 2.42 -16.61 -11.46
CA ALA A 348 3.11 -15.80 -10.46
C ALA A 348 2.29 -14.58 -9.98
N LEU A 349 1.49 -13.97 -10.85
CA LEU A 349 0.71 -12.77 -10.57
C LEU A 349 -0.76 -13.02 -10.12
N GLY A 350 -1.10 -14.25 -9.71
CA GLY A 350 -2.31 -14.46 -8.90
C GLY A 350 -3.47 -15.25 -9.52
N ASN A 351 -3.33 -15.87 -10.70
CA ASN A 351 -4.33 -16.83 -11.19
C ASN A 351 -4.13 -18.23 -10.55
N ASN A 352 -4.10 -18.27 -9.22
CA ASN A 352 -4.03 -19.52 -8.44
C ASN A 352 -5.42 -20.14 -8.20
N ASP A 353 -6.47 -19.56 -8.75
CA ASP A 353 -7.76 -20.24 -8.79
C ASP A 353 -7.69 -21.39 -9.79
N SER A 354 -7.14 -22.50 -9.32
CA SER A 354 -7.08 -23.79 -10.00
C SER A 354 -8.45 -24.30 -10.47
N SER A 355 -9.55 -23.65 -10.06
CA SER A 355 -10.90 -23.92 -10.52
C SER A 355 -11.21 -23.33 -11.90
N VAL A 356 -10.50 -22.28 -12.35
CA VAL A 356 -10.56 -21.82 -13.73
C VAL A 356 -9.50 -22.58 -14.53
N SER A 357 -9.70 -23.90 -14.63
CA SER A 357 -9.07 -24.68 -15.68
C SER A 357 -9.68 -24.21 -17.00
N THR A 358 -9.19 -23.12 -17.58
CA THR A 358 -9.21 -23.05 -19.04
C THR A 358 -8.40 -24.27 -19.46
N GLN A 359 -9.11 -25.26 -20.00
CA GLN A 359 -8.57 -26.57 -20.40
C GLN A 359 -7.35 -26.43 -21.34
N ASP A 360 -7.20 -25.23 -21.93
CA ASP A 360 -6.03 -24.74 -22.63
C ASP A 360 -5.28 -23.73 -21.73
N GLY A 361 -4.48 -24.23 -20.78
CA GLY A 361 -3.51 -23.35 -20.10
C GLY A 361 -2.60 -22.66 -21.12
N PRO A 362 -1.90 -21.58 -20.74
CA PRO A 362 -1.06 -20.83 -21.67
C PRO A 362 -0.16 -21.79 -22.44
N GLY A 363 -0.20 -21.65 -23.77
CA GLY A 363 0.46 -22.59 -24.67
C GLY A 363 1.94 -22.72 -24.30
N LYS A 364 2.56 -23.88 -24.57
CA LYS A 364 4.01 -24.08 -24.30
C LYS A 364 4.87 -22.92 -24.82
N PHE A 365 4.44 -22.33 -25.95
CA PHE A 365 5.08 -21.15 -26.55
C PHE A 365 5.05 -19.91 -25.65
N GLU A 366 3.91 -19.57 -25.07
CA GLU A 366 3.76 -18.40 -24.18
C GLU A 366 4.59 -18.57 -22.91
N LYS A 367 4.62 -19.78 -22.34
CA LYS A 367 5.45 -20.12 -21.19
C LYS A 367 6.95 -19.94 -21.49
N GLY A 368 7.40 -20.45 -22.64
CA GLY A 368 8.79 -20.29 -23.08
C GLY A 368 9.15 -18.82 -23.33
N MET A 369 8.26 -18.05 -23.95
CA MET A 369 8.47 -16.61 -24.18
C MET A 369 8.52 -15.79 -22.89
N GLY A 370 7.74 -16.16 -21.87
CA GLY A 370 7.80 -15.54 -20.55
C GLY A 370 9.17 -15.70 -19.90
N ARG A 371 9.72 -16.92 -19.90
CA ARG A 371 11.06 -17.22 -19.37
C ARG A 371 12.16 -16.47 -20.10
N ILE A 372 12.08 -16.39 -21.42
CA ILE A 372 13.01 -15.61 -22.24
C ILE A 372 12.94 -14.15 -21.82
N THR A 373 11.74 -13.58 -21.80
CA THR A 373 11.50 -12.19 -21.41
C THR A 373 12.10 -11.90 -20.02
N LEU A 374 11.81 -12.72 -19.01
CA LEU A 374 12.40 -12.59 -17.68
C LEU A 374 13.93 -12.67 -17.70
N ALA A 375 14.54 -13.55 -18.49
CA ALA A 375 15.99 -13.62 -18.59
C ALA A 375 16.62 -12.32 -19.14
N PHE A 376 15.88 -11.53 -19.91
CA PHE A 376 16.33 -10.21 -20.40
C PHE A 376 16.08 -9.08 -19.39
N PHE A 377 15.06 -9.17 -18.55
CA PHE A 377 14.56 -8.03 -17.74
C PHE A 377 14.56 -8.24 -16.22
N ALA A 378 14.71 -9.47 -15.72
CA ALA A 378 14.83 -9.74 -14.30
C ALA A 378 16.30 -9.92 -13.90
N PRO A 379 16.64 -9.68 -12.63
CA PRO A 379 17.94 -10.09 -12.08
C PRO A 379 18.23 -11.56 -12.35
N TRP A 380 19.50 -11.97 -12.37
CA TRP A 380 19.85 -13.34 -12.75
C TRP A 380 19.44 -14.38 -11.71
N SER A 381 19.37 -13.98 -10.44
CA SER A 381 19.03 -14.86 -9.33
C SER A 381 18.12 -14.13 -8.35
N PRO A 382 17.32 -14.87 -7.56
CA PRO A 382 16.47 -14.26 -6.53
C PRO A 382 17.29 -13.53 -5.47
N GLU A 383 18.50 -13.99 -5.14
CA GLU A 383 19.39 -13.32 -4.18
C GLU A 383 19.86 -11.97 -4.72
N THR A 384 20.21 -11.90 -6.02
CA THR A 384 20.57 -10.64 -6.68
C THR A 384 19.39 -9.67 -6.68
N ALA A 385 18.17 -10.17 -6.92
CA ALA A 385 16.96 -9.36 -6.79
C ALA A 385 16.76 -8.87 -5.35
N GLY A 386 17.00 -9.74 -4.36
CA GLY A 386 16.96 -9.41 -2.94
C GLY A 386 17.90 -8.26 -2.57
N THR A 387 19.17 -8.31 -3.01
CA THR A 387 20.14 -7.23 -2.77
C THR A 387 19.72 -5.92 -3.42
N ILE A 388 19.23 -5.95 -4.66
CA ILE A 388 18.72 -4.75 -5.34
C ILE A 388 17.58 -4.13 -4.52
N ILE A 389 16.67 -4.95 -4.00
CA ILE A 389 15.57 -4.49 -3.15
C ILE A 389 16.08 -3.94 -1.82
N ASP A 390 17.05 -4.60 -1.18
CA ASP A 390 17.66 -4.11 0.07
C ASP A 390 18.28 -2.72 -0.12
N ASP A 391 19.09 -2.53 -1.18
CA ASP A 391 19.71 -1.24 -1.51
C ASP A 391 18.67 -0.15 -1.80
N MET A 392 17.55 -0.52 -2.42
CA MET A 392 16.45 0.41 -2.71
C MET A 392 15.67 0.84 -1.47
N TYR A 393 15.52 -0.04 -0.48
CA TYR A 393 14.83 0.24 0.77
C TYR A 393 15.73 0.93 1.80
N GLU A 394 17.06 0.92 1.63
CA GLU A 394 18.01 1.56 2.55
C GLU A 394 17.69 3.05 2.83
N PRO A 395 17.35 3.91 1.84
CA PRO A 395 16.91 5.28 2.11
C PRO A 395 15.64 5.36 2.96
N LEU A 396 14.71 4.41 2.82
CA LEU A 396 13.45 4.38 3.57
C LEU A 396 13.65 3.96 5.02
N THR A 397 14.68 3.18 5.35
CA THR A 397 15.06 2.87 6.74
C THR A 397 15.35 4.16 7.53
N ARG A 398 15.94 5.16 6.88
CA ARG A 398 16.24 6.46 7.51
C ARG A 398 14.99 7.27 7.88
N ALA A 399 13.83 6.98 7.27
CA ALA A 399 12.58 7.63 7.62
C ALA A 399 12.08 7.28 9.04
N ALA A 400 12.70 6.32 9.73
CA ALA A 400 12.48 6.07 11.15
C ALA A 400 12.99 7.21 12.04
N ASP A 401 13.96 8.01 11.57
CA ASP A 401 14.55 9.10 12.35
C ASP A 401 13.50 10.22 12.53
N PRO A 402 13.22 10.66 13.78
CA PRO A 402 12.33 11.79 14.02
C PRO A 402 12.73 13.09 13.31
N ASN A 403 14.02 13.27 13.01
CA ASN A 403 14.58 14.43 12.32
C ASN A 403 14.77 14.20 10.82
N PHE A 404 14.17 13.14 10.27
CA PHE A 404 14.30 12.81 8.87
C PHE A 404 13.81 13.96 7.97
N ASP A 405 14.66 14.43 7.06
CA ASP A 405 14.29 15.44 6.08
C ASP A 405 13.45 14.82 4.97
N TRP A 406 12.13 14.99 5.09
CA TRP A 406 11.14 14.50 4.13
C TRP A 406 11.32 15.09 2.71
N ASN A 407 12.09 16.17 2.53
CA ASN A 407 12.40 16.68 1.19
C ASN A 407 13.39 15.78 0.44
N THR A 408 14.28 15.08 1.16
CA THR A 408 15.21 14.12 0.53
C THR A 408 14.48 13.00 -0.20
N LEU A 409 13.32 12.60 0.31
CA LEU A 409 12.43 11.64 -0.33
C LEU A 409 11.81 12.22 -1.61
N ASN A 410 11.34 13.47 -1.61
CA ASN A 410 10.85 14.11 -2.82
C ASN A 410 11.94 14.25 -3.89
N GLU A 411 13.19 14.50 -3.49
CA GLU A 411 14.34 14.51 -4.39
C GLU A 411 14.63 13.12 -4.97
N LEU A 412 14.57 12.08 -4.14
CA LEU A 412 14.71 10.69 -4.56
C LEU A 412 13.60 10.31 -5.56
N GLU A 413 12.35 10.66 -5.27
CA GLU A 413 11.22 10.46 -6.16
C GLU A 413 11.39 11.21 -7.48
N ARG A 414 11.84 12.48 -7.43
CA ARG A 414 12.10 13.28 -8.63
C ARG A 414 13.22 12.67 -9.47
N LYS A 415 14.31 12.25 -8.84
CA LYS A 415 15.42 11.56 -9.50
C LYS A 415 14.94 10.28 -10.19
N HIS A 416 14.18 9.45 -9.48
CA HIS A 416 13.57 8.26 -10.05
C HIS A 416 12.54 8.58 -11.13
N SER A 417 11.81 9.70 -11.02
CA SER A 417 10.84 10.15 -12.03
C SER A 417 11.49 10.52 -13.36
N LEU A 418 12.68 11.12 -13.33
CA LEU A 418 13.47 11.41 -14.54
C LEU A 418 14.07 10.13 -15.12
N GLU A 419 14.30 9.13 -14.28
CA GLU A 419 14.66 7.76 -14.66
C GLU A 419 13.43 6.92 -15.12
N LYS A 420 12.18 7.40 -15.01
CA LYS A 420 10.94 6.71 -15.49
C LYS A 420 10.84 6.60 -17.02
N ALA A 421 11.80 7.09 -17.80
CA ALA A 421 11.79 6.94 -19.26
C ALA A 421 12.27 5.55 -19.75
N TYR A 422 12.68 4.62 -18.85
CA TYR A 422 13.45 3.42 -19.25
C TYR A 422 12.85 2.08 -18.78
N LEU A 423 13.08 0.99 -19.53
CA LEU A 423 12.70 -0.41 -19.22
C LEU A 423 13.72 -1.10 -18.28
N ASN A 424 14.08 -0.48 -17.16
CA ASN A 424 15.09 -1.02 -16.23
C ASN A 424 14.46 -2.11 -15.32
N PRO A 425 15.09 -3.30 -15.12
CA PRO A 425 14.72 -4.27 -14.09
C PRO A 425 14.44 -3.62 -12.73
N THR A 426 15.31 -2.70 -12.29
CA THR A 426 15.19 -1.92 -11.05
C THR A 426 13.95 -1.02 -11.06
N ARG A 427 13.51 -0.54 -12.23
CA ARG A 427 12.26 0.22 -12.35
C ARG A 427 11.05 -0.67 -12.17
N LEU A 428 11.04 -1.85 -12.82
CA LEU A 428 9.97 -2.81 -12.58
C LEU A 428 9.92 -3.12 -11.07
N VAL A 429 11.07 -3.14 -10.38
CA VAL A 429 11.13 -3.34 -8.93
C VAL A 429 10.47 -2.18 -8.21
N LEU A 430 10.81 -0.95 -8.57
CA LEU A 430 10.23 0.27 -8.00
C LEU A 430 8.71 0.36 -8.20
N GLU A 431 8.21 0.04 -9.40
CA GLU A 431 6.78 0.11 -9.71
C GLU A 431 5.98 -1.01 -9.04
N LEU A 432 6.56 -2.21 -8.90
CA LEU A 432 5.89 -3.35 -8.29
C LEU A 432 6.05 -3.44 -6.76
N ALA A 433 7.08 -2.85 -6.17
CA ALA A 433 7.34 -2.89 -4.72
C ALA A 433 6.41 -1.96 -3.90
N PHE A 434 5.54 -1.18 -4.55
CA PHE A 434 4.29 -0.63 -3.99
C PHE A 434 4.36 0.01 -2.59
N MET A 435 5.36 0.84 -2.34
CA MET A 435 5.16 2.06 -1.56
C MET A 435 5.81 3.19 -2.34
N GLU A 436 4.99 4.04 -2.98
CA GLU A 436 5.56 5.25 -3.53
C GLU A 436 6.19 6.04 -2.38
N VAL A 437 7.28 6.74 -2.64
CA VAL A 437 7.90 7.62 -1.65
C VAL A 437 6.86 8.60 -1.06
N SER A 438 5.93 9.04 -1.91
CA SER A 438 4.78 9.85 -1.52
C SER A 438 3.89 9.18 -0.47
N ASP A 439 3.73 7.85 -0.50
CA ASP A 439 2.93 7.07 0.45
C ASP A 439 3.56 7.04 1.83
N VAL A 440 4.89 6.93 1.94
CA VAL A 440 5.59 6.95 3.24
C VAL A 440 5.37 8.29 3.94
N SER A 441 5.48 9.40 3.22
CA SER A 441 5.21 10.73 3.79
C SER A 441 3.74 10.89 4.21
N ARG A 442 2.80 10.35 3.42
CA ARG A 442 1.36 10.36 3.73
C ARG A 442 1.04 9.48 4.94
N PHE A 443 1.74 8.37 5.06
CA PHE A 443 1.63 7.45 6.17
C PHE A 443 2.14 8.09 7.46
N HIS A 444 3.36 8.64 7.46
CA HIS A 444 3.91 9.38 8.60
C HIS A 444 2.99 10.53 9.04
N ARG A 445 2.48 11.35 8.10
CA ARG A 445 1.50 12.40 8.44
C ARG A 445 0.22 11.84 9.06
N SER A 446 -0.24 10.68 8.63
CA SER A 446 -1.41 10.03 9.23
C SER A 446 -1.10 9.50 10.64
N TYR A 447 0.10 8.92 10.83
CA TYR A 447 0.61 8.46 12.11
C TYR A 447 0.66 9.60 13.13
N MET A 448 1.33 10.71 12.79
CA MET A 448 1.47 11.85 13.72
C MET A 448 0.12 12.51 14.03
N ARG A 449 -0.83 12.49 13.09
CA ARG A 449 -2.22 12.92 13.36
C ARG A 449 -2.94 12.01 14.35
N ASP A 450 -2.66 10.71 14.33
CA ASP A 450 -3.24 9.79 15.29
C ASP A 450 -2.68 10.04 16.69
N VAL A 451 -1.37 10.19 16.83
CA VAL A 451 -0.71 10.58 18.09
C VAL A 451 -1.26 11.93 18.60
N ALA A 452 -1.43 12.92 17.71
CA ALA A 452 -2.01 14.22 18.08
C ALA A 452 -3.45 14.09 18.59
N ARG A 453 -4.25 13.17 18.03
CA ARG A 453 -5.61 12.88 18.51
C ARG A 453 -5.61 12.19 19.87
N CYS A 454 -4.68 11.25 20.10
CA CYS A 454 -4.53 10.63 21.41
C CYS A 454 -4.18 11.68 22.47
N ARG A 455 -3.15 12.50 22.23
CA ARG A 455 -2.75 13.59 23.14
C ARG A 455 -3.88 14.60 23.36
N GLY A 456 -4.50 15.08 22.29
CA GLY A 456 -5.65 15.99 22.39
C GLY A 456 -6.84 15.40 23.16
N SER A 457 -7.10 14.10 23.03
CA SER A 457 -8.15 13.42 23.81
C SER A 457 -7.76 13.30 25.28
N ARG A 458 -6.48 13.08 25.58
CA ARG A 458 -5.93 13.10 26.95
C ARG A 458 -6.10 14.47 27.60
N LEU A 459 -5.86 15.54 26.84
CA LEU A 459 -6.11 16.92 27.28
C LEU A 459 -7.59 17.15 27.59
N ILE A 460 -8.51 16.71 26.71
CA ILE A 460 -9.96 16.85 26.93
C ILE A 460 -10.41 16.15 28.22
N ILE A 461 -9.88 14.97 28.53
CA ILE A 461 -10.17 14.28 29.79
C ILE A 461 -9.68 15.11 30.98
N GLY A 462 -8.46 15.68 30.90
CA GLY A 462 -7.94 16.58 31.93
C GLY A 462 -8.78 17.85 32.10
N LEU A 463 -9.20 18.47 31.00
CA LEU A 463 -10.11 19.63 30.99
C LEU A 463 -11.44 19.29 31.66
N ARG A 464 -12.00 18.10 31.40
CA ARG A 464 -13.25 17.68 32.04
C ARG A 464 -13.07 17.43 33.53
N GLY A 465 -11.97 16.81 33.93
CA GLY A 465 -11.62 16.66 35.34
C GLY A 465 -11.57 18.00 36.07
N TYR A 466 -10.90 18.99 35.48
CA TYR A 466 -10.85 20.35 36.00
C TYR A 466 -12.25 20.98 36.13
N LYS A 467 -13.09 20.88 35.09
CA LYS A 467 -14.47 21.39 35.12
C LYS A 467 -15.32 20.71 36.19
N ASN A 468 -15.19 19.39 36.36
CA ASN A 468 -15.90 18.66 37.41
C ASN A 468 -15.53 19.17 38.82
N GLU A 469 -14.27 19.55 39.04
CA GLU A 469 -13.78 20.05 40.33
C GLU A 469 -14.11 21.53 40.57
N HIS A 470 -14.02 22.38 39.54
CA HIS A 470 -14.09 23.84 39.67
C HIS A 470 -15.41 24.45 39.15
N GLY A 471 -16.24 23.67 38.47
CA GLY A 471 -17.49 24.11 37.86
C GLY A 471 -17.34 24.88 36.54
N ALA A 472 -16.11 25.17 36.09
CA ALA A 472 -15.81 25.88 34.85
C ALA A 472 -14.63 25.26 34.10
N TRP A 473 -14.57 25.45 32.78
CA TRP A 473 -13.38 25.08 32.00
C TRP A 473 -12.19 25.98 32.42
N PRO A 474 -10.94 25.47 32.38
CA PRO A 474 -9.77 26.29 32.70
C PRO A 474 -9.55 27.39 31.66
N GLU A 475 -8.92 28.49 32.06
CA GLU A 475 -8.56 29.59 31.16
C GLU A 475 -7.39 29.21 30.23
N SER A 476 -6.56 28.25 30.65
CA SER A 476 -5.39 27.81 29.89
C SER A 476 -5.02 26.34 30.14
N LEU A 477 -4.23 25.73 29.24
CA LEU A 477 -3.82 24.33 29.37
C LEU A 477 -2.84 24.09 30.54
N GLU A 478 -2.13 25.12 31.00
CA GLU A 478 -1.20 25.02 32.13
C GLU A 478 -1.91 24.63 33.43
N GLN A 479 -3.18 25.03 33.59
CA GLN A 479 -3.98 24.72 34.78
C GLN A 479 -4.27 23.22 34.93
N ILE A 480 -4.18 22.44 33.85
CA ILE A 480 -4.32 20.98 33.89
C ILE A 480 -2.97 20.26 33.79
N GLY A 481 -1.85 20.98 33.75
CA GLY A 481 -0.52 20.39 33.54
C GLY A 481 -0.06 19.43 34.64
N SER A 482 -0.67 19.49 35.84
CA SER A 482 -0.39 18.55 36.94
C SER A 482 -1.12 17.21 36.82
N VAL A 483 -2.20 17.15 36.04
CA VAL A 483 -3.05 15.95 35.88
C VAL A 483 -2.86 15.25 34.54
N VAL A 484 -2.27 15.92 33.55
CA VAL A 484 -1.91 15.33 32.26
C VAL A 484 -0.40 15.13 32.15
N PRO A 485 0.08 14.07 31.47
CA PRO A 485 1.49 13.92 31.17
C PRO A 485 2.03 15.11 30.36
N ALA A 486 3.27 15.53 30.63
CA ALA A 486 3.87 16.71 30.00
C ALA A 486 3.93 16.59 28.47
N GLU A 487 4.18 15.40 27.94
CA GLU A 487 4.21 15.13 26.50
C GLU A 487 2.84 15.29 25.84
N ALA A 488 1.73 15.19 26.59
CA ALA A 488 0.38 15.40 26.06
C ALA A 488 0.09 16.88 25.75
N LEU A 489 0.84 17.81 26.36
CA LEU A 489 0.74 19.26 26.11
C LEU A 489 1.45 19.69 24.81
N VAL A 490 2.30 18.81 24.25
CA VAL A 490 3.08 19.08 23.04
C VAL A 490 2.42 18.42 21.83
N ASP A 491 2.15 19.21 20.78
CA ASP A 491 1.67 18.75 19.49
C ASP A 491 2.77 17.94 18.78
N PRO A 492 2.57 16.64 18.52
CA PRO A 492 3.59 15.80 17.89
C PRO A 492 3.83 16.13 16.42
N ILE A 493 2.97 16.92 15.78
CA ILE A 493 3.08 17.25 14.35
C ILE A 493 4.11 18.37 14.11
N ASN A 494 4.10 19.41 14.95
CA ASN A 494 4.97 20.59 14.79
C ASN A 494 5.88 20.86 16.01
N GLY A 495 5.75 20.08 17.09
CA GLY A 495 6.52 20.24 18.32
C GLY A 495 6.13 21.44 19.19
N GLY A 496 5.12 22.22 18.80
CA GLY A 496 4.57 23.34 19.55
C GLY A 496 3.50 22.92 20.56
N ALA A 497 2.82 23.90 21.17
CA ALA A 497 1.65 23.65 22.00
C ALA A 497 0.38 23.48 21.14
N PHE A 498 -0.59 22.71 21.65
CA PHE A 498 -1.95 22.73 21.11
C PHE A 498 -2.59 24.11 21.29
N VAL A 499 -3.45 24.50 20.35
CA VAL A 499 -4.26 25.72 20.51
C VAL A 499 -5.49 25.38 21.32
N TYR A 500 -5.68 26.09 22.42
CA TYR A 500 -6.84 26.00 23.30
C TYR A 500 -7.48 27.38 23.46
N ARG A 501 -8.78 27.49 23.24
CA ARG A 501 -9.54 28.73 23.40
C ARG A 501 -10.86 28.45 24.08
N VAL A 502 -11.16 29.14 25.18
CA VAL A 502 -12.49 29.11 25.80
C VAL A 502 -13.45 29.92 24.91
N THR A 503 -14.64 29.40 24.67
CA THR A 503 -15.70 30.05 23.89
C THR A 503 -16.97 30.18 24.73
N GLU A 504 -17.95 30.92 24.24
CA GLU A 504 -19.25 31.06 24.92
C GLU A 504 -19.94 29.69 25.15
N ASP A 505 -19.81 28.79 24.17
CA ASP A 505 -20.43 27.46 24.17
C ASP A 505 -19.54 26.35 24.75
N GLY A 506 -18.32 26.67 25.21
CA GLY A 506 -17.37 25.68 25.74
C GLY A 506 -15.93 26.04 25.45
N PHE A 507 -15.27 25.26 24.58
CA PHE A 507 -13.89 25.50 24.18
C PHE A 507 -13.59 24.94 22.80
N GLU A 508 -12.46 25.34 22.24
CA GLU A 508 -11.84 24.74 21.07
C GLU A 508 -10.48 24.16 21.46
N LEU A 509 -10.13 23.03 20.84
CA LEU A 509 -8.82 22.39 20.97
C LEU A 509 -8.39 21.85 19.60
N TYR A 510 -7.22 22.24 19.12
CA TYR A 510 -6.69 21.76 17.84
C TYR A 510 -5.16 21.81 17.76
N SER A 511 -4.63 21.02 16.84
CA SER A 511 -3.21 21.05 16.43
C SER A 511 -3.05 21.98 15.23
N LYS A 512 -1.94 22.73 15.17
CA LYS A 512 -1.61 23.69 14.09
C LYS A 512 -1.08 23.05 12.79
N GLY A 513 -1.29 21.74 12.63
CA GLY A 513 -0.78 21.00 11.48
C GLY A 513 0.75 20.99 11.38
N ALA A 514 1.26 20.62 10.21
CA ALA A 514 2.68 20.49 9.91
C ALA A 514 3.32 21.82 9.49
N ASN A 515 2.53 22.80 9.05
CA ASN A 515 3.06 24.13 8.70
C ASN A 515 3.27 25.02 9.94
N GLY A 516 2.66 24.68 11.08
CA GLY A 516 2.79 25.39 12.36
C GLY A 516 2.07 26.73 12.43
N VAL A 517 1.30 27.08 11.39
CA VAL A 517 0.48 28.28 11.27
C VAL A 517 -0.89 28.00 11.86
N ASP A 518 -1.40 28.91 12.69
CA ASP A 518 -2.75 28.80 13.24
C ASP A 518 -3.78 29.23 12.20
N GLU A 519 -4.66 28.31 11.81
CA GLU A 519 -5.69 28.53 10.78
C GLU A 519 -7.10 28.39 11.38
N ASP A 520 -7.26 28.71 12.67
CA ASP A 520 -8.51 28.57 13.42
C ASP A 520 -9.09 27.15 13.38
N GLY A 521 -8.23 26.13 13.43
CA GLY A 521 -8.63 24.73 13.37
C GLY A 521 -9.15 24.30 11.99
N LYS A 522 -8.97 25.10 10.94
CA LYS A 522 -9.49 24.83 9.58
C LYS A 522 -8.58 23.88 8.82
N ARG A 523 -9.22 22.93 8.13
CA ARG A 523 -8.52 21.99 7.27
C ARG A 523 -9.17 21.94 5.90
N LEU A 524 -8.40 22.19 4.85
CA LEU A 524 -8.88 21.98 3.49
C LEU A 524 -8.68 20.52 3.06
N ARG A 525 -9.67 20.00 2.32
CA ARG A 525 -9.60 18.71 1.63
C ARG A 525 -9.97 18.90 0.15
N PRO A 526 -9.15 18.41 -0.80
CA PRO A 526 -7.81 17.85 -0.62
C PRO A 526 -6.83 18.89 -0.05
N LEU A 527 -5.75 18.42 0.59
CA LEU A 527 -4.67 19.29 1.03
C LEU A 527 -4.03 19.89 -0.22
N LYS A 528 -4.30 21.16 -0.50
CA LYS A 528 -3.51 21.94 -1.46
C LYS A 528 -2.19 22.30 -0.78
N GLU A 529 -1.12 22.31 -1.54
CA GLU A 529 0.19 22.75 -1.05
C GLU A 529 0.06 24.18 -0.49
N GLY A 530 0.46 24.37 0.77
CA GLY A 530 0.30 25.64 1.49
C GLY A 530 -1.13 25.98 1.93
N GLY A 531 -2.10 25.06 1.82
CA GLY A 531 -3.44 25.25 2.36
C GLY A 531 -3.56 24.87 3.84
N PRO A 532 -4.63 25.30 4.54
CA PRO A 532 -4.86 24.99 5.94
C PRO A 532 -4.80 23.50 6.25
N ASP A 533 -3.97 23.15 7.23
CA ASP A 533 -3.69 21.77 7.62
C ASP A 533 -3.86 21.46 9.11
N ASP A 534 -4.47 22.39 9.86
CA ASP A 534 -4.90 22.18 11.24
C ASP A 534 -5.69 20.88 11.44
N VAL A 535 -5.60 20.34 12.65
CA VAL A 535 -6.30 19.13 13.06
C VAL A 535 -7.21 19.45 14.23
N ALA A 536 -8.48 19.72 13.92
CA ALA A 536 -9.52 19.91 14.92
C ALA A 536 -9.67 18.67 15.82
N ILE A 537 -9.48 18.88 17.14
CA ILE A 537 -9.74 17.87 18.16
C ILE A 537 -11.12 18.11 18.80
N TRP A 538 -11.46 19.37 19.11
CA TRP A 538 -12.77 19.78 19.60
C TRP A 538 -13.10 21.23 19.16
N PRO A 539 -14.35 21.57 18.80
CA PRO A 539 -15.49 20.66 18.63
C PRO A 539 -15.28 19.68 17.47
N ILE A 540 -15.96 18.54 17.52
CA ILE A 540 -15.94 17.59 16.41
C ILE A 540 -16.74 18.19 15.27
N ARG A 541 -16.03 18.76 14.29
CA ARG A 541 -16.64 19.28 13.08
C ARG A 541 -17.35 18.13 12.37
N LYS A 542 -18.65 18.31 12.07
CA LYS A 542 -19.32 17.45 11.09
C LYS A 542 -18.47 17.51 9.82
N ARG A 543 -18.24 16.35 9.18
CA ARG A 543 -17.68 16.38 7.84
C ARG A 543 -18.65 17.21 7.00
N CYS A 544 -18.26 18.42 6.62
CA CYS A 544 -18.99 19.11 5.57
C CYS A 544 -18.92 18.16 4.38
N ASN A 545 -20.08 17.67 3.95
CA ASN A 545 -20.15 16.91 2.73
C ASN A 545 -19.52 17.80 1.65
N ALA A 546 -18.52 17.30 0.93
CA ALA A 546 -17.85 18.07 -0.11
C ALA A 546 -18.87 18.65 -1.11
N LYS A 547 -20.00 17.94 -1.28
CA LYS A 547 -21.16 18.41 -2.02
C LYS A 547 -21.84 19.63 -1.39
N GLU A 548 -22.08 19.63 -0.08
CA GLU A 548 -22.66 20.77 0.65
C GLU A 548 -21.71 21.97 0.66
N SER A 549 -20.40 21.73 0.82
CA SER A 549 -19.38 22.79 0.67
C SER A 549 -19.35 23.33 -0.76
N ALA A 550 -19.38 22.47 -1.78
CA ALA A 550 -19.40 22.89 -3.18
C ALA A 550 -20.70 23.61 -3.54
N GLU A 551 -21.85 23.18 -2.99
CA GLU A 551 -23.13 23.86 -3.16
C GLU A 551 -23.13 25.23 -2.47
N LYS A 552 -22.57 25.34 -1.25
CA LYS A 552 -22.39 26.63 -0.56
C LYS A 552 -21.43 27.55 -1.31
N GLU A 553 -20.29 27.06 -1.79
CA GLU A 553 -19.36 27.83 -2.61
C GLU A 553 -20.02 28.29 -3.92
N LYS A 554 -20.81 27.41 -4.56
CA LYS A 554 -21.56 27.76 -5.77
C LYS A 554 -22.63 28.82 -5.48
N MET A 555 -23.35 28.71 -4.37
CA MET A 555 -24.32 29.72 -3.95
C MET A 555 -23.67 31.07 -3.65
N VAL A 556 -22.52 31.08 -2.95
CA VAL A 556 -21.77 32.31 -2.67
C VAL A 556 -21.23 32.94 -3.96
N GLN A 557 -20.75 32.14 -4.92
CA GLN A 557 -20.32 32.64 -6.21
C GLN A 557 -21.48 33.19 -7.05
N GLU A 558 -22.62 32.49 -7.08
CA GLU A 558 -23.84 32.95 -7.78
C GLU A 558 -24.38 34.26 -7.16
N GLU A 559 -24.31 34.42 -5.83
CA GLU A 559 -24.69 35.65 -5.15
C GLU A 559 -23.73 36.81 -5.46
N ALA A 560 -22.42 36.56 -5.48
CA ALA A 560 -21.42 37.54 -5.89
C ALA A 560 -21.61 37.99 -7.35
N ASP A 561 -21.83 37.05 -8.27
CA ASP A 561 -22.07 37.35 -9.69
C ASP A 561 -23.38 38.13 -9.89
N SER A 562 -24.42 37.86 -9.08
CA SER A 562 -25.69 38.58 -9.13
C SER A 562 -25.60 40.04 -8.63
N ASN A 563 -24.77 40.29 -7.61
CA ASN A 563 -24.55 41.63 -7.06
C ASN A 563 -23.72 42.51 -8.02
N ASP A 564 -22.74 41.93 -8.72
CA ASP A 564 -21.96 42.64 -9.75
C ASP A 564 -22.80 42.97 -10.99
N ALA A 565 -23.74 42.10 -11.37
CA ALA A 565 -24.68 42.39 -12.47
C ALA A 565 -25.65 43.55 -12.14
N GLY A 566 -25.95 43.77 -10.86
CA GLY A 566 -26.85 44.84 -10.40
C GLY A 566 -26.18 46.22 -10.26
N ALA A 567 -24.86 46.29 -10.14
CA ALA A 567 -24.13 47.56 -9.98
C ALA A 567 -23.78 48.26 -11.31
N GLY A 568 -24.03 47.62 -12.45
CA GLY A 568 -23.75 48.14 -13.79
C GLY A 568 -24.97 48.68 -14.56
N ALA A 569 -26.14 48.69 -13.94
CA ALA A 569 -27.38 49.29 -14.46
C ALA A 569 -27.73 50.54 -13.64
#